data_AF-A0A535GY48-F1
#
_entry.id   AF-A0A535GY48-F1
#
_cell.length_a   1.000
_cell.length_b   1.000
_cell.length_c   1.000
_cell.angle_alpha   90.00
_cell.angle_beta   90.00
_cell.angle_gamma   90.00
#
_symmetry.space_group_name_H-M   'P 1'
#
loop_
_entity.id
_entity.type
_entity.pdbx_description
1 polymer ?
#
loop_
_entity_poly.entity_id
_entity_poly.type
_entity_poly.pdbx_seq_one_letter_code
_entity_poly.pdbx_strand_id
1 'polypeptide(L)'
;MLRHQLGDATFRRAVKAYLKRYREREVITADLERTFEEVTGRSLAQYFQQWVYQGGYPAFEANYSWDGEHSMARLKIKQTQQVDDLTPCFVTPVDLAFTIPATDEATKDEHTTETRTVAMRVMSGEDGQVEQTYYIPMEREPLLVRFDPNGWLLKTLKF
;
A
#
# COMPACT_ATOMS: atom_id res chain seq x y z
N MET A 1 -0.81 7.58 -6.42
CA MET A 1 -0.76 7.45 -4.95
C MET A 1 -1.98 8.03 -4.23
N LEU A 2 -2.10 9.36 -4.03
CA LEU A 2 -3.22 9.96 -3.27
C LEU A 2 -4.62 9.54 -3.75
N ARG A 3 -4.85 9.50 -5.08
CA ARG A 3 -6.10 9.04 -5.68
C ARG A 3 -6.50 7.63 -5.23
N HIS A 4 -5.53 6.71 -5.10
CA HIS A 4 -5.79 5.34 -4.66
C HIS A 4 -6.14 5.27 -3.17
N GLN A 5 -5.51 6.10 -2.34
CA GLN A 5 -5.79 6.16 -0.90
C GLN A 5 -7.14 6.84 -0.58
N LEU A 6 -7.57 7.81 -1.38
CA LEU A 6 -8.84 8.51 -1.20
C LEU A 6 -10.02 7.84 -1.91
N GLY A 7 -9.73 7.04 -2.95
CA GLY A 7 -10.71 6.54 -3.89
C GLY A 7 -11.11 7.57 -4.94
N ASP A 8 -11.54 7.06 -6.11
CA ASP A 8 -11.82 7.85 -7.30
C ASP A 8 -12.85 8.96 -7.10
N ALA A 9 -13.97 8.64 -6.43
CA ALA A 9 -15.05 9.59 -6.22
C ALA A 9 -14.62 10.77 -5.34
N THR A 10 -13.95 10.49 -4.22
CA THR A 10 -13.45 11.51 -3.28
C THR A 10 -12.36 12.35 -3.92
N PHE A 11 -11.41 11.72 -4.61
CA PHE A 11 -10.34 12.44 -5.32
C PHE A 11 -10.92 13.41 -6.36
N ARG A 12 -11.86 12.96 -7.20
CA ARG A 12 -12.51 13.84 -8.21
C ARG A 12 -13.29 14.98 -7.57
N ARG A 13 -13.99 14.72 -6.46
CA ARG A 13 -14.67 15.78 -5.70
C ARG A 13 -13.67 16.83 -5.19
N ALA A 14 -12.54 16.40 -4.63
CA ALA A 14 -11.50 17.29 -4.11
C ALA A 14 -10.87 18.14 -5.22
N VAL A 15 -10.51 17.51 -6.35
CA VAL A 15 -10.00 18.23 -7.53
C VAL A 15 -11.01 19.26 -8.05
N LYS A 16 -12.30 18.89 -8.15
CA LYS A 16 -13.34 19.83 -8.60
C LYS A 16 -13.49 21.02 -7.66
N ALA A 17 -13.43 20.79 -6.34
CA ALA A 17 -13.48 21.85 -5.34
C ALA A 17 -12.29 22.79 -5.46
N TYR A 18 -11.08 22.24 -5.60
CA TYR A 18 -9.83 22.98 -5.78
C TYR A 18 -9.88 23.86 -7.03
N LEU A 19 -10.18 23.27 -8.19
CA LEU A 19 -10.25 24.00 -9.46
C LEU A 19 -11.32 25.09 -9.45
N LYS A 20 -12.46 24.88 -8.79
CA LYS A 20 -13.51 25.90 -8.67
C LYS A 20 -13.06 27.07 -7.78
N ARG A 21 -12.37 26.77 -6.68
CA ARG A 21 -11.95 27.78 -5.69
C ARG A 21 -10.81 28.66 -6.20
N TYR A 22 -9.85 28.05 -6.89
CA TYR A 22 -8.61 28.71 -7.32
C TYR A 22 -8.55 28.94 -8.84
N ARG A 23 -9.70 28.94 -9.53
CA ARG A 23 -9.75 29.28 -10.95
C ARG A 23 -9.11 30.65 -11.17
N GLU A 24 -8.19 30.72 -12.15
CA GLU A 24 -7.50 31.95 -12.56
C GLU A 24 -6.69 32.62 -11.45
N ARG A 25 -6.19 31.83 -10.48
CA ARG A 25 -5.34 32.30 -9.39
C ARG A 25 -4.02 31.55 -9.35
N GLU A 26 -3.00 32.22 -8.82
CA GLU A 26 -1.77 31.58 -8.38
C GLU A 26 -2.02 30.80 -7.09
N VAL A 27 -1.37 29.65 -6.96
CA VAL A 27 -1.60 28.66 -5.90
C VAL A 27 -0.29 28.01 -5.48
N ILE A 28 -0.23 27.56 -4.24
CA ILE A 28 0.87 26.76 -3.69
C ILE A 28 0.40 25.37 -3.29
N THR A 29 1.32 24.45 -3.03
CA THR A 29 1.01 23.07 -2.58
C THR A 29 0.06 23.04 -1.38
N ALA A 30 0.22 23.98 -0.44
CA ALA A 30 -0.63 24.07 0.75
C ALA A 30 -2.11 24.35 0.41
N ASP A 31 -2.41 25.04 -0.70
CA ASP A 31 -3.80 25.27 -1.14
C ASP A 31 -4.47 23.96 -1.58
N LEU A 32 -3.70 23.10 -2.26
CA LEU A 32 -4.14 21.78 -2.68
C LEU A 32 -4.38 20.88 -1.47
N GLU A 33 -3.39 20.81 -0.57
CA GLU A 33 -3.44 20.05 0.68
C GLU A 33 -4.69 20.42 1.48
N ARG A 34 -4.87 21.71 1.78
CA ARG A 34 -6.01 22.23 2.53
C ARG A 34 -7.35 21.89 1.87
N THR A 35 -7.45 22.03 0.55
CA THR A 35 -8.72 21.72 -0.15
C THR A 35 -9.05 20.23 -0.08
N PHE A 36 -8.04 19.37 -0.16
CA PHE A 36 -8.23 17.94 -0.05
C PHE A 36 -8.61 17.53 1.37
N GLU A 37 -7.97 18.09 2.40
CA GLU A 37 -8.34 17.85 3.80
C GLU A 37 -9.78 18.30 4.08
N GLU A 38 -10.18 19.49 3.61
CA GLU A 38 -11.56 20.00 3.77
C GLU A 38 -12.61 19.08 3.12
N VAL A 39 -12.33 18.51 1.94
CA VAL A 39 -13.28 17.65 1.21
C VAL A 39 -13.32 16.22 1.77
N THR A 40 -12.20 15.76 2.33
CA THR A 40 -12.06 14.39 2.84
C THR A 40 -12.38 14.28 4.34
N GLY A 41 -12.32 15.38 5.08
CA GLY A 41 -12.55 15.42 6.52
C GLY A 41 -11.44 14.76 7.35
N ARG A 42 -10.27 14.49 6.75
CA ARG A 42 -9.12 13.87 7.42
C ARG A 42 -7.85 14.63 7.10
N SER A 43 -6.88 14.57 8.01
CA SER A 43 -5.57 15.17 7.74
C SER A 43 -4.81 14.38 6.68
N LEU A 44 -4.13 15.11 5.80
CA LEU A 44 -3.21 14.63 4.78
C LEU A 44 -1.78 15.12 5.02
N ALA A 45 -1.53 15.77 6.16
CA ALA A 45 -0.21 16.31 6.53
C ALA A 45 0.90 15.27 6.40
N GLN A 46 0.68 14.05 6.91
CA GLN A 46 1.67 12.96 6.79
C GLN A 46 1.95 12.58 5.32
N TYR A 47 0.91 12.51 4.49
CA TYR A 47 1.05 12.22 3.06
C TYR A 47 1.88 13.31 2.36
N PHE A 48 1.52 14.58 2.54
CA PHE A 48 2.25 15.68 1.90
C PHE A 48 3.68 15.82 2.44
N GLN A 49 3.87 15.62 3.75
CA GLN A 49 5.19 15.60 4.37
C GLN A 49 6.10 14.59 3.69
N GLN A 50 5.72 13.32 3.61
CA GLN A 50 6.61 12.29 3.10
C GLN A 50 6.75 12.28 1.57
N TRP A 51 5.71 12.69 0.82
CA TRP A 51 5.70 12.57 -0.65
C TRP A 51 6.02 13.86 -1.40
N VAL A 52 5.95 15.02 -0.73
CA VAL A 52 6.09 16.32 -1.38
C VAL A 52 7.18 17.17 -0.71
N TYR A 53 7.21 17.20 0.63
CA TYR A 53 8.13 18.08 1.36
C TYR A 53 9.45 17.41 1.77
N GLN A 54 9.46 16.09 1.96
CA GLN A 54 10.65 15.30 2.34
C GLN A 54 11.30 14.64 1.13
N GLY A 55 12.56 14.23 1.34
CA GLY A 55 13.38 13.58 0.32
C GLY A 55 13.18 12.07 0.24
N GLY A 56 13.71 11.50 -0.84
CA GLY A 56 13.82 10.05 -1.03
C GLY A 56 12.57 9.37 -1.58
N TYR A 57 12.58 8.04 -1.49
CA TYR A 57 11.49 7.16 -1.89
C TYR A 57 11.58 5.87 -1.06
N PRO A 58 10.47 5.16 -0.83
CA PRO A 58 10.54 3.94 -0.05
C PRO A 58 11.19 2.81 -0.86
N ALA A 59 12.11 2.11 -0.22
CA ALA A 59 12.70 0.89 -0.73
C ALA A 59 12.27 -0.26 0.17
N PHE A 60 11.58 -1.26 -0.38
CA PHE A 60 11.08 -2.39 0.40
C PHE A 60 11.89 -3.65 0.14
N GLU A 61 12.12 -4.42 1.19
CA GLU A 61 12.50 -5.82 1.16
C GLU A 61 11.37 -6.62 1.81
N ALA A 62 10.72 -7.48 1.02
CA ALA A 62 9.59 -8.28 1.47
C ALA A 62 9.99 -9.76 1.44
N ASN A 63 9.85 -10.45 2.57
CA ASN A 63 10.16 -11.86 2.70
C ASN A 63 8.90 -12.61 3.11
N TYR A 64 8.54 -13.64 2.34
CA TYR A 64 7.38 -14.48 2.60
C TYR A 64 7.81 -15.86 3.12
N SER A 65 7.07 -16.38 4.09
CA SER A 65 7.19 -17.76 4.57
C SER A 65 5.83 -18.31 5.00
N TRP A 66 5.61 -19.60 4.81
CA TRP A 66 4.41 -20.29 5.26
C TRP A 66 4.66 -21.02 6.59
N ASP A 67 3.76 -20.81 7.57
CA ASP A 67 3.69 -21.62 8.78
C ASP A 67 2.53 -22.62 8.64
N GLY A 68 2.86 -23.85 8.25
CA GLY A 68 1.88 -24.91 8.04
C GLY A 68 1.27 -25.46 9.34
N GLU A 69 1.94 -25.32 10.48
CA GLU A 69 1.42 -25.78 11.78
C GLU A 69 0.25 -24.91 12.23
N HIS A 70 0.38 -23.59 12.03
CA HIS A 70 -0.63 -22.61 12.41
C HIS A 70 -1.51 -22.13 11.24
N SER A 71 -1.27 -22.62 10.02
CA SER A 71 -1.94 -22.17 8.78
C SER A 71 -1.86 -20.65 8.59
N MET A 72 -0.65 -20.11 8.71
CA MET A 72 -0.40 -18.67 8.64
C MET A 72 0.61 -18.31 7.55
N ALA A 73 0.23 -17.35 6.70
CA ALA A 73 1.14 -16.67 5.81
C ALA A 73 1.88 -15.58 6.61
N ARG A 74 3.19 -15.75 6.77
CA ARG A 74 4.05 -14.76 7.41
C ARG A 74 4.71 -13.91 6.32
N LEU A 75 4.41 -12.60 6.32
CA LEU A 75 5.03 -11.63 5.44
C LEU A 75 5.80 -10.61 6.26
N LYS A 76 7.12 -10.61 6.10
CA LYS A 76 8.02 -9.63 6.70
C LYS A 76 8.30 -8.52 5.69
N ILE A 77 7.92 -7.30 6.01
CA ILE A 77 8.17 -6.10 5.19
C ILE A 77 9.18 -5.23 5.91
N LYS A 78 10.29 -4.91 5.24
CA LYS A 78 11.34 -4.03 5.74
C LYS A 78 11.57 -2.87 4.79
N GLN A 79 11.69 -1.66 5.33
CA GLN A 79 12.14 -0.48 4.61
C GLN A 79 13.67 -0.41 4.67
N THR A 80 14.32 -0.36 3.50
CA THR A 80 15.78 -0.47 3.36
C THR A 80 16.44 0.82 2.86
N GLN A 81 15.66 1.88 2.61
CA GLN A 81 16.24 3.18 2.29
C GLN A 81 16.99 3.74 3.52
N GLN A 82 17.89 4.69 3.28
CA GLN A 82 18.51 5.45 4.37
C GLN A 82 17.42 6.22 5.12
N VAL A 83 17.34 6.01 6.44
CA VAL A 83 16.40 6.71 7.31
C VAL A 83 17.15 7.75 8.11
N ASP A 84 16.84 9.01 7.83
CA ASP A 84 17.41 10.20 8.49
C ASP A 84 16.39 11.35 8.52
N ASP A 85 16.80 12.53 8.99
CA ASP A 85 15.94 13.69 9.12
C ASP A 85 15.35 14.19 7.79
N LEU A 86 15.99 13.88 6.66
CA LEU A 86 15.56 14.29 5.31
C LEU A 86 14.72 13.20 4.62
N THR A 87 14.95 11.94 4.97
CA THR A 87 14.26 10.76 4.43
C THR A 87 13.72 9.92 5.58
N PRO A 88 12.64 10.35 6.25
CA PRO A 88 12.07 9.57 7.35
C PRO A 88 11.47 8.25 6.84
N CYS A 89 11.18 7.34 7.78
CA CYS A 89 10.43 6.13 7.46
C CYS A 89 9.06 6.48 6.85
N PHE A 90 8.74 5.88 5.70
CA PHE A 90 7.50 6.18 4.99
C PHE A 90 6.35 5.46 5.64
N VAL A 91 5.31 6.20 6.04
CA VAL A 91 4.06 5.59 6.53
C VAL A 91 3.10 5.47 5.37
N THR A 92 2.86 4.25 4.87
CA THR A 92 2.00 4.07 3.70
C THR A 92 1.25 2.74 3.72
N PRO A 93 -0.02 2.72 3.28
CA PRO A 93 -0.69 1.48 2.98
C PRO A 93 0.03 0.77 1.82
N VAL A 94 0.09 -0.55 1.91
CA VAL A 94 0.59 -1.47 0.91
C VAL A 94 -0.53 -2.46 0.62
N ASP A 95 -0.89 -2.59 -0.66
CA ASP A 95 -1.84 -3.62 -1.08
C ASP A 95 -1.08 -4.94 -1.31
N LEU A 96 -1.61 -6.03 -0.78
CA LEU A 96 -1.08 -7.38 -0.92
C LEU A 96 -2.14 -8.25 -1.59
N ALA A 97 -1.71 -9.17 -2.44
CA ALA A 97 -2.59 -10.19 -3.02
C ALA A 97 -1.97 -11.58 -2.84
N PHE A 98 -2.76 -12.49 -2.29
CA PHE A 98 -2.40 -13.89 -2.09
C PHE A 98 -3.28 -14.75 -2.98
N THR A 99 -2.67 -15.54 -3.86
CA THR A 99 -3.39 -16.49 -4.72
C THR A 99 -3.30 -17.86 -4.08
N ILE A 100 -4.43 -18.41 -3.67
CA ILE A 100 -4.54 -19.70 -2.97
C ILE A 100 -5.34 -20.69 -3.81
N PRO A 101 -5.03 -21.99 -3.72
CA PRO A 101 -5.77 -23.03 -4.44
C PRO A 101 -7.18 -23.20 -3.85
N ALA A 102 -8.20 -23.31 -4.70
CA ALA A 102 -9.60 -23.43 -4.29
C ALA A 102 -9.97 -24.87 -3.88
N THR A 103 -9.29 -25.87 -4.42
CA THR A 103 -9.45 -27.30 -4.08
C THR A 103 -8.14 -27.90 -3.56
N ASP A 104 -8.24 -28.95 -2.74
CA ASP A 104 -7.06 -29.75 -2.40
C ASP A 104 -6.62 -30.49 -3.68
N GLU A 105 -5.31 -30.52 -3.93
CA GLU A 105 -4.64 -31.03 -5.16
C GLU A 105 -4.88 -32.52 -5.49
N ALA A 106 -5.93 -33.15 -4.95
CA ALA A 106 -6.26 -34.56 -5.15
C ALA A 106 -7.10 -34.87 -6.41
N THR A 107 -7.50 -33.88 -7.20
CA THR A 107 -8.14 -34.11 -8.51
C THR A 107 -7.18 -33.75 -9.63
N LYS A 108 -6.45 -34.77 -10.09
CA LYS A 108 -5.68 -34.77 -11.33
C LYS A 108 -6.63 -34.67 -12.52
N ASP A 109 -7.05 -33.45 -12.85
CA ASP A 109 -7.47 -33.11 -14.21
C ASP A 109 -6.56 -31.98 -14.71
N GLU A 110 -5.79 -32.27 -15.76
CA GLU A 110 -4.61 -31.54 -16.20
C GLU A 110 -4.84 -30.11 -16.75
N HIS A 111 -6.01 -29.48 -16.56
CA HIS A 111 -6.31 -28.25 -17.31
C HIS A 111 -6.79 -27.00 -16.56
N THR A 112 -7.10 -27.04 -15.26
CA THR A 112 -7.30 -25.80 -14.48
C THR A 112 -7.27 -26.05 -12.97
N THR A 113 -6.17 -25.69 -12.30
CA THR A 113 -6.21 -25.46 -10.85
C THR A 113 -7.06 -24.21 -10.62
N GLU A 114 -8.26 -24.38 -10.06
CA GLU A 114 -9.05 -23.22 -9.64
C GLU A 114 -8.31 -22.49 -8.52
N THR A 115 -8.06 -21.20 -8.74
CA THR A 115 -7.39 -20.34 -7.76
C THR A 115 -8.32 -19.21 -7.35
N ARG A 116 -8.25 -18.80 -6.08
CA ARG A 116 -8.87 -17.56 -5.61
C ARG A 116 -7.82 -16.59 -5.12
N THR A 117 -8.05 -15.30 -5.34
CA THR A 117 -7.15 -14.23 -4.85
C THR A 117 -7.77 -13.55 -3.64
N VAL A 118 -7.03 -13.53 -2.54
CA VAL A 118 -7.35 -12.76 -1.34
C VAL A 118 -6.53 -11.49 -1.37
N ALA A 119 -7.20 -10.35 -1.52
CA ALA A 119 -6.56 -9.03 -1.47
C ALA A 119 -6.71 -8.41 -0.07
N MET A 120 -5.64 -7.80 0.43
CA MET A 120 -5.66 -7.07 1.70
C MET A 120 -4.74 -5.87 1.66
N ARG A 121 -4.86 -5.02 2.68
CA ARG A 121 -4.06 -3.82 2.84
C ARG A 121 -3.44 -3.80 4.21
N VAL A 122 -2.13 -3.56 4.27
CA VAL A 122 -1.36 -3.42 5.51
C VAL A 122 -0.68 -2.05 5.55
N MET A 123 -0.42 -1.53 6.75
CA MET A 123 0.26 -0.24 6.94
C MET A 123 1.74 -0.45 7.21
N SER A 124 2.62 -0.01 6.30
CA SER A 124 4.06 -0.01 6.53
C SER A 124 4.52 1.28 7.22
N GLY A 125 5.50 1.19 8.12
CA GLY A 125 6.15 2.35 8.77
C GLY A 125 5.40 2.90 9.98
N GLU A 126 4.31 2.23 10.39
CA GLU A 126 3.52 2.65 11.56
C GLU A 126 4.39 2.71 12.82
N ASP A 127 4.18 3.73 13.64
CA ASP A 127 5.00 4.04 14.83
C ASP A 127 6.52 4.16 14.56
N GLY A 128 6.91 4.47 13.32
CA GLY A 128 8.33 4.58 12.92
C GLY A 128 9.03 3.23 12.74
N GLN A 129 8.27 2.13 12.69
CA GLN A 129 8.83 0.80 12.50
C GLN A 129 9.32 0.59 11.07
N VAL A 130 10.65 0.53 10.90
CA VAL A 130 11.27 0.20 9.60
C VAL A 130 11.08 -1.27 9.21
N GLU A 131 10.72 -2.14 10.16
CA GLU A 131 10.51 -3.56 9.93
C GLU A 131 9.23 -4.02 10.62
N GLN A 132 8.34 -4.64 9.87
CA GLN A 132 7.05 -5.14 10.36
C GLN A 132 6.80 -6.54 9.81
N THR A 133 6.25 -7.41 10.66
CA THR A 133 5.88 -8.77 10.28
C THR A 133 4.38 -8.93 10.44
N TYR A 134 3.71 -9.33 9.37
CA TYR A 134 2.29 -9.64 9.36
C TYR A 134 2.10 -11.14 9.35
N TYR A 135 1.23 -11.63 10.24
CA TYR A 135 0.78 -13.01 10.28
C TYR A 135 -0.67 -13.04 9.82
N ILE A 136 -0.90 -13.70 8.70
CA ILE A 136 -2.16 -13.66 7.99
C ILE A 136 -2.73 -15.07 7.97
N PRO A 137 -3.84 -15.34 8.67
CA PRO A 137 -4.46 -16.66 8.63
C PRO A 137 -4.99 -16.93 7.23
N MET A 138 -4.65 -18.09 6.67
CA MET A 138 -5.09 -18.54 5.36
C MET A 138 -5.50 -20.01 5.43
N GLU A 139 -6.51 -20.39 4.67
CA GLU A 139 -6.98 -21.79 4.64
C GLU A 139 -5.94 -22.74 4.03
N ARG A 140 -5.09 -22.25 3.12
CA ARG A 140 -4.08 -23.02 2.40
C ARG A 140 -2.86 -22.15 2.09
N GLU A 141 -1.75 -22.81 1.78
CA GLU A 141 -0.53 -22.15 1.33
C GLU A 141 -0.76 -21.37 0.02
N PRO A 142 -0.45 -20.06 -0.01
CA PRO A 142 -0.43 -19.27 -1.23
C PRO A 142 0.54 -19.80 -2.29
N LEU A 143 0.04 -20.00 -3.51
CA LEU A 143 0.84 -20.30 -4.70
C LEU A 143 1.60 -19.07 -5.21
N LEU A 144 1.04 -17.88 -4.95
CA LEU A 144 1.63 -16.61 -5.38
C LEU A 144 1.30 -15.49 -4.38
N VAL A 145 2.33 -14.75 -3.99
CA VAL A 145 2.21 -13.54 -3.16
C VAL A 145 2.65 -12.34 -3.99
N ARG A 146 1.80 -11.32 -4.09
CA ARG A 146 2.09 -10.09 -4.85
C ARG A 146 2.07 -8.89 -3.94
N PHE A 147 3.17 -8.16 -3.93
CA PHE A 147 3.30 -6.86 -3.26
C PHE A 147 2.93 -5.75 -4.23
N ASP A 148 1.95 -4.92 -3.86
CA ASP A 148 1.34 -3.88 -4.70
C ASP A 148 1.03 -4.37 -6.13
N PRO A 149 0.02 -5.25 -6.29
CA PRO A 149 -0.28 -5.89 -7.56
C PRO A 149 -0.61 -4.91 -8.70
N ASN A 150 -1.07 -3.69 -8.36
CA ASN A 150 -1.48 -2.66 -9.33
C ASN A 150 -0.40 -1.58 -9.54
N GLY A 151 0.74 -1.67 -8.86
CA GLY A 151 1.86 -0.73 -9.01
C GLY A 151 1.50 0.72 -8.66
N TRP A 152 0.54 0.95 -7.75
CA TRP A 152 0.07 2.31 -7.45
C TRP A 152 1.00 3.07 -6.51
N LEU A 153 1.88 2.35 -5.79
CA LEU A 153 2.86 2.87 -4.84
C LEU A 153 4.22 3.00 -5.52
N LEU A 154 4.75 4.23 -5.56
CA LEU A 154 6.10 4.53 -6.05
C LEU A 154 7.13 3.98 -5.06
N LYS A 155 7.92 3.00 -5.49
CA LYS A 155 8.90 2.31 -4.64
C LYS A 155 9.95 1.56 -5.45
N THR A 156 11.00 1.12 -4.77
CA THR A 156 11.76 -0.08 -5.18
C THR A 156 11.36 -1.27 -4.31
N LEU A 157 11.46 -2.48 -4.87
CA LEU A 157 11.08 -3.71 -4.18
C LEU A 157 12.11 -4.80 -4.46
N LYS A 158 12.59 -5.44 -3.38
CA LYS A 158 13.24 -6.75 -3.40
C LYS A 158 12.26 -7.73 -2.75
N PHE A 159 11.87 -8.77 -3.49
CA PHE A 159 10.94 -9.79 -3.04
C PHE A 159 11.60 -11.16 -3.23
#